data_AF-A0A0F6W2K8-F1
#
_entry.id   AF-A0A0F6W2K8-F1
#
_cell.length_a   1.000
_cell.length_b   1.000
_cell.length_c   1.000
_cell.angle_alpha   90.00
_cell.angle_beta   90.00
_cell.angle_gamma   90.00
#
_symmetry.space_group_name_H-M   'P 1'
#
loop_
_entity.id
_entity.type
_entity.pdbx_description
1 polymer ?
#
loop_
_entity_poly.entity_id
_entity_poly.type
_entity_poly.pdbx_seq_one_letter_code
_entity_poly.pdbx_strand_id
1 'polypeptide(L)'
;MAAAKKRSKKATPIKKAATTRRTAAKGRVGLDTSRAWSLDEIERELTPVSAARVAAVRDAIVRAYGDDKLVELGTGFRTEEIVAVAPNVVAAALLAVRKLGRAPQGLALELLTLAVSEARELARLDLAHEQQLRDVASEIAGRREALKTSRATALRERRAVATHLLRNVLPRDAPQRAELERAAGKAATASSVVASVRTVARILADARRDESLVVVLDSYGYDDALVARLEALAAETERLSGTSATLTPPQAVDQRTLDRHDGLVLAILRAIVSALRDAQRAGAPISLPPLAGLERLLVPSRDDEQDDEEPEPVAPAS
;
A
#
# COMPACT_ATOMS: atom_id res chain seq x y z
N MET A 1 20.56 21.04 61.99
CA MET A 1 19.52 21.82 61.27
C MET A 1 18.89 20.94 60.21
N ALA A 2 17.55 20.95 60.18
CA ALA A 2 16.64 20.73 59.06
C ALA A 2 16.88 19.58 58.05
N ALA A 3 16.08 18.52 58.24
CA ALA A 3 15.14 17.93 57.27
C ALA A 3 15.57 17.68 55.80
N ALA A 4 15.41 16.43 55.35
CA ALA A 4 14.47 16.12 54.26
C ALA A 4 14.22 14.61 54.12
N LYS A 5 12.98 14.21 54.42
CA LYS A 5 12.37 12.92 54.06
C LYS A 5 12.34 12.75 52.55
N LYS A 6 12.77 11.61 52.01
CA LYS A 6 12.19 11.04 50.78
C LYS A 6 11.86 9.56 50.97
N ARG A 7 10.57 9.30 50.79
CA ARG A 7 9.84 8.03 50.94
C ARG A 7 10.31 7.00 49.91
N SER A 8 10.70 5.82 50.36
CA SER A 8 10.76 4.61 49.53
C SER A 8 9.34 4.15 49.20
N LYS A 9 9.02 4.03 47.91
CA LYS A 9 7.76 3.42 47.46
C LYS A 9 7.87 1.91 47.65
N LYS A 10 7.08 1.38 48.59
CA LYS A 10 6.80 -0.05 48.75
C LYS A 10 6.25 -0.60 47.43
N ALA A 11 6.89 -1.66 46.93
CA ALA A 11 6.35 -2.50 45.88
C ALA A 11 5.10 -3.22 46.40
N THR A 12 3.97 -2.99 45.75
CA THR A 12 2.73 -3.74 45.97
C THR A 12 2.86 -5.09 45.24
N PRO A 13 2.61 -6.23 45.88
CA PRO A 13 2.65 -7.52 45.20
C PRO A 13 1.44 -7.61 44.27
N ILE A 14 1.70 -7.77 42.97
CA ILE A 14 0.68 -8.13 41.98
C ILE A 14 0.17 -9.52 42.35
N LYS A 15 -1.03 -9.58 42.95
CA LYS A 15 -1.79 -10.82 43.10
C LYS A 15 -2.02 -11.38 41.70
N LYS A 16 -1.31 -12.48 41.38
CA LYS A 16 -1.64 -13.34 40.24
C LYS A 16 -3.07 -13.82 40.43
N ALA A 17 -4.01 -13.25 39.66
CA ALA A 17 -5.31 -13.84 39.49
C ALA A 17 -5.08 -15.20 38.83
N ALA A 18 -5.37 -16.26 39.56
CA ALA A 18 -5.37 -17.61 39.06
C ALA A 18 -6.36 -17.66 37.88
N THR A 19 -5.83 -17.77 36.66
CA THR A 19 -6.61 -18.13 35.49
C THR A 19 -7.11 -19.55 35.71
N THR A 20 -8.32 -19.66 36.25
CA THR A 20 -9.06 -20.91 36.30
C THR A 20 -9.17 -21.40 34.86
N ARG A 21 -8.32 -22.37 34.49
CA ARG A 21 -8.48 -23.17 33.28
C ARG A 21 -9.85 -23.83 33.39
N ARG A 22 -10.84 -23.18 32.79
CA ARG A 22 -12.14 -23.78 32.50
C ARG A 22 -11.83 -24.84 31.44
N THR A 23 -11.78 -26.09 31.88
CA THR A 23 -11.78 -27.27 31.03
C THR A 23 -12.91 -27.11 30.02
N ALA A 24 -12.54 -27.11 28.73
CA ALA A 24 -13.46 -27.06 27.62
C ALA A 24 -14.49 -28.17 27.76
N ALA A 25 -15.71 -27.79 28.13
CA ALA A 25 -16.86 -28.65 27.95
C ALA A 25 -16.98 -28.89 26.44
N LYS A 26 -16.87 -30.14 26.01
CA LYS A 26 -17.29 -30.61 24.68
C LYS A 26 -18.80 -30.43 24.58
N GLY A 27 -19.23 -29.20 24.32
CA GLY A 27 -20.60 -28.86 23.92
C GLY A 27 -20.49 -28.08 22.61
N ARG A 28 -21.24 -28.48 21.59
CA ARG A 28 -21.39 -27.70 20.34
C ARG A 28 -21.71 -26.25 20.73
N VAL A 29 -20.74 -25.36 20.56
CA VAL A 29 -20.96 -23.91 20.73
C VAL A 29 -21.94 -23.53 19.63
N GLY A 30 -23.17 -23.20 19.99
CA GLY A 30 -24.15 -22.70 19.03
C GLY A 30 -23.61 -21.43 18.36
N LEU A 31 -23.95 -21.22 17.08
CA LEU A 31 -23.66 -19.97 16.38
C LEU A 31 -24.31 -18.81 17.13
N ASP A 32 -23.52 -18.04 17.89
CA ASP A 32 -23.92 -16.81 18.55
C ASP A 32 -23.64 -15.61 17.66
N THR A 33 -24.69 -14.95 17.15
CA THR A 33 -24.59 -13.77 16.26
C THR A 33 -24.29 -12.47 17.00
N SER A 34 -24.21 -12.48 18.34
CA SER A 34 -23.91 -11.28 19.14
C SER A 34 -22.42 -11.03 19.33
N ARG A 35 -21.56 -12.00 18.99
CA ARG A 35 -20.10 -11.86 19.02
C ARG A 35 -19.52 -11.70 17.62
N ALA A 36 -18.33 -11.10 17.53
CA ALA A 36 -17.56 -11.05 16.30
C ALA A 36 -17.00 -12.44 15.97
N TRP A 37 -17.22 -12.89 14.73
CA TRP A 37 -16.66 -14.14 14.21
C TRP A 37 -15.40 -13.90 13.39
N SER A 38 -14.46 -14.83 13.46
CA SER A 38 -13.34 -14.90 12.50
C SER A 38 -13.68 -15.83 11.32
N LEU A 39 -13.00 -15.62 10.19
CA LEU A 39 -13.12 -16.49 9.00
C LEU A 39 -12.81 -17.96 9.33
N ASP A 40 -11.82 -18.21 10.19
CA ASP A 40 -11.39 -19.56 10.60
C ASP A 40 -12.41 -20.28 11.49
N GLU A 41 -13.12 -19.54 12.34
CA GLU A 41 -14.19 -20.12 13.16
C GLU A 41 -15.39 -20.49 12.30
N ILE A 42 -15.74 -19.66 11.32
CA ILE A 42 -16.91 -19.88 10.45
C ILE A 42 -16.66 -21.03 9.49
N GLU A 43 -15.47 -21.14 8.92
CA GLU A 43 -15.15 -22.22 7.99
C GLU A 43 -15.44 -23.60 8.59
N ARG A 44 -15.17 -23.78 9.89
CA ARG A 44 -15.44 -25.03 10.62
C ARG A 44 -16.93 -25.34 10.75
N GLU A 45 -17.78 -24.33 10.64
CA GLU A 45 -19.24 -24.45 10.74
C GLU A 45 -19.90 -24.59 9.36
N LEU A 46 -19.15 -24.42 8.26
CA LEU A 46 -19.67 -24.54 6.90
C LEU A 46 -20.06 -25.99 6.58
N THR A 47 -21.14 -26.12 5.83
CA THR A 47 -21.51 -27.41 5.23
C THR A 47 -20.58 -27.67 4.05
N PRO A 48 -19.94 -28.85 3.94
CA PRO A 48 -19.09 -29.17 2.80
C PRO A 48 -19.87 -29.07 1.48
N VAL A 49 -19.33 -28.32 0.54
CA VAL A 49 -19.86 -28.16 -0.82
C VAL A 49 -18.76 -28.46 -1.83
N SER A 50 -19.11 -28.98 -3.00
CA SER A 50 -18.12 -29.29 -4.03
C SER A 50 -17.49 -28.02 -4.60
N ALA A 51 -16.17 -28.02 -4.80
CA ALA A 51 -15.45 -26.89 -5.39
C ALA A 51 -15.99 -26.48 -6.77
N ALA A 52 -16.44 -27.43 -7.59
CA ALA A 52 -17.03 -27.15 -8.90
C ALA A 52 -18.32 -26.30 -8.81
N ARG A 53 -19.16 -26.54 -7.80
CA ARG A 53 -20.37 -25.75 -7.56
C ARG A 53 -20.05 -24.35 -7.03
N VAL A 54 -19.04 -24.23 -6.17
CA VAL A 54 -18.53 -22.93 -5.69
C VAL A 54 -18.00 -22.10 -6.86
N ALA A 55 -17.21 -22.71 -7.75
CA ALA A 55 -16.70 -22.07 -8.96
C ALA A 55 -17.84 -21.63 -9.90
N ALA A 56 -18.85 -22.48 -10.12
CA ALA A 56 -19.99 -22.14 -10.96
C ALA A 56 -20.78 -20.92 -10.43
N VAL A 57 -20.95 -20.81 -9.10
CA VAL A 57 -21.60 -19.65 -8.47
C VAL A 57 -20.73 -18.40 -8.60
N ARG A 58 -19.41 -18.52 -8.40
CA ARG A 58 -18.47 -17.42 -8.60
C ARG A 58 -18.56 -16.87 -10.03
N ASP A 59 -18.49 -17.74 -11.02
CA ASP A 59 -18.55 -17.34 -12.43
C ASP A 59 -19.91 -16.74 -12.79
N ALA A 60 -21.00 -17.22 -12.18
CA ALA A 60 -22.32 -16.62 -12.36
C ALA A 60 -22.38 -15.19 -11.82
N ILE A 61 -21.80 -14.93 -10.63
CA ILE A 61 -21.71 -13.58 -10.06
C ILE A 61 -20.85 -12.67 -10.94
N VAL A 62 -19.67 -13.15 -11.35
CA VAL A 62 -18.77 -12.37 -12.22
C VAL A 62 -19.45 -12.02 -13.53
N ARG A 63 -20.17 -12.96 -14.16
CA ARG A 63 -20.95 -12.68 -15.37
C ARG A 63 -22.11 -11.71 -15.15
N ALA A 64 -22.80 -11.80 -14.01
CA ALA A 64 -23.95 -10.94 -13.73
C ALA A 64 -23.57 -9.47 -13.50
N TYR A 65 -22.40 -9.21 -12.92
CA TYR A 65 -21.91 -7.85 -12.70
C TYR A 65 -21.04 -7.35 -13.85
N GLY A 66 -20.14 -8.19 -14.38
CA GLY A 66 -19.06 -7.76 -15.27
C GLY A 66 -17.90 -7.14 -14.50
N ASP A 67 -16.69 -7.17 -15.08
CA ASP A 67 -15.47 -6.74 -14.39
C ASP A 67 -15.49 -5.26 -13.98
N ASP A 68 -15.97 -4.36 -14.85
CA ASP A 68 -16.01 -2.92 -14.55
C ASP A 68 -16.99 -2.58 -13.43
N LYS A 69 -18.16 -3.24 -13.39
CA LYS A 69 -19.14 -3.03 -12.31
C LYS A 69 -18.67 -3.60 -10.97
N LEU A 70 -17.88 -4.67 -11.01
CA LEU A 70 -17.22 -5.18 -9.79
C LEU A 70 -16.19 -4.16 -9.29
N VAL A 71 -15.36 -3.61 -10.18
CA VAL A 71 -14.42 -2.53 -9.79
C VAL A 71 -15.17 -1.34 -9.20
N GLU A 72 -16.20 -0.84 -9.89
CA GLU A 72 -17.03 0.27 -9.42
C GLU A 72 -17.61 -0.01 -8.03
N LEU A 73 -18.20 -1.19 -7.84
CA LEU A 73 -18.74 -1.61 -6.55
C LEU A 73 -17.66 -1.65 -5.45
N GLY A 74 -16.47 -2.15 -5.78
CA GLY A 74 -15.34 -2.24 -4.86
C GLY A 74 -14.80 -0.88 -4.43
N THR A 75 -14.65 0.06 -5.36
CA THR A 75 -14.15 1.42 -5.05
C THR A 75 -15.02 2.20 -4.06
N GLY A 76 -16.30 1.78 -3.91
CA GLY A 76 -17.23 2.41 -2.99
C GLY A 76 -16.91 2.17 -1.52
N PHE A 77 -16.10 1.17 -1.15
CA PHE A 77 -15.91 0.72 0.23
C PHE A 77 -14.45 0.46 0.56
N ARG A 78 -14.11 0.43 1.86
CA ARG A 78 -12.76 0.09 2.32
C ARG A 78 -12.64 -1.42 2.48
N THR A 79 -11.58 -2.01 1.94
CA THR A 79 -11.26 -3.44 2.04
C THR A 79 -11.33 -3.98 3.48
N GLU A 80 -10.77 -3.23 4.44
CA GLU A 80 -10.82 -3.54 5.88
C GLU A 80 -12.25 -3.74 6.41
N GLU A 81 -13.20 -2.92 5.96
CA GLU A 81 -14.61 -3.00 6.39
C GLU A 81 -15.28 -4.24 5.81
N ILE A 82 -14.99 -4.55 4.54
CA ILE A 82 -15.52 -5.73 3.85
C ILE A 82 -15.05 -7.00 4.57
N VAL A 83 -13.75 -7.12 4.83
CA VAL A 83 -13.15 -8.27 5.51
C VAL A 83 -13.66 -8.40 6.95
N ALA A 84 -13.89 -7.30 7.67
CA ALA A 84 -14.41 -7.32 9.04
C ALA A 84 -15.89 -7.75 9.12
N VAL A 85 -16.71 -7.38 8.12
CA VAL A 85 -18.15 -7.67 8.11
C VAL A 85 -18.47 -9.05 7.55
N ALA A 86 -17.69 -9.53 6.56
CA ALA A 86 -17.96 -10.78 5.86
C ALA A 86 -18.20 -12.00 6.80
N PRO A 87 -17.40 -12.23 7.86
CA PRO A 87 -17.67 -13.30 8.80
C PRO A 87 -19.07 -13.23 9.42
N ASN A 88 -19.46 -12.08 9.95
CA ASN A 88 -20.74 -11.95 10.66
C ASN A 88 -21.94 -12.14 9.72
N VAL A 89 -21.80 -11.74 8.46
CA VAL A 89 -22.82 -12.02 7.42
C VAL A 89 -22.97 -13.52 7.19
N VAL A 90 -21.86 -14.25 7.04
CA VAL A 90 -21.87 -15.70 6.83
C VAL A 90 -22.41 -16.42 8.07
N ALA A 91 -22.02 -16.00 9.28
CA ALA A 91 -22.52 -16.56 10.53
C ALA A 91 -24.04 -16.38 10.69
N ALA A 92 -24.57 -15.20 10.36
CA ALA A 92 -26.01 -14.94 10.37
C ALA A 92 -26.77 -15.82 9.35
N ALA A 93 -26.20 -16.00 8.15
CA ALA A 93 -26.79 -16.86 7.14
C ALA A 93 -26.79 -18.33 7.58
N LEU A 94 -25.70 -18.82 8.18
CA LEU A 94 -25.65 -20.16 8.77
C LEU A 94 -26.69 -20.32 9.90
N LEU A 95 -26.85 -19.31 10.76
CA LEU A 95 -27.87 -19.34 11.80
C LEU A 95 -29.29 -19.39 11.21
N ALA A 96 -29.56 -18.63 10.15
CA ALA A 96 -30.84 -18.66 9.46
C ALA A 96 -31.13 -20.05 8.87
N VAL A 97 -30.14 -20.66 8.19
CA VAL A 97 -30.24 -22.03 7.67
C VAL A 97 -30.56 -23.02 8.78
N ARG A 98 -29.86 -22.92 9.94
CA ARG A 98 -30.11 -23.80 11.10
C ARG A 98 -31.49 -23.60 11.71
N LYS A 99 -31.93 -22.35 11.87
CA LYS A 99 -33.26 -22.03 12.43
C LYS A 99 -34.40 -22.52 11.54
N LEU A 100 -34.25 -22.43 10.24
CA LEU A 100 -35.26 -22.84 9.27
C LEU A 100 -35.19 -24.33 8.90
N GLY A 101 -34.12 -25.03 9.29
CA GLY A 101 -33.85 -26.42 8.91
C GLY A 101 -33.49 -26.62 7.43
N ARG A 102 -33.50 -25.55 6.63
CA ARG A 102 -33.17 -25.51 5.21
C ARG A 102 -32.65 -24.14 4.82
N ALA A 103 -31.96 -24.05 3.69
CA ALA A 103 -31.58 -22.77 3.13
C ALA A 103 -32.84 -21.95 2.74
N PRO A 104 -32.89 -20.65 3.08
CA PRO A 104 -33.92 -19.76 2.57
C PRO A 104 -33.94 -19.74 1.03
N GLN A 105 -35.09 -19.42 0.46
CA GLN A 105 -35.21 -19.26 -0.99
C GLN A 105 -34.24 -18.18 -1.48
N GLY A 106 -33.52 -18.46 -2.57
CA GLY A 106 -32.51 -17.56 -3.12
C GLY A 106 -31.13 -17.66 -2.46
N LEU A 107 -30.98 -18.35 -1.31
CA LEU A 107 -29.68 -18.58 -0.69
C LEU A 107 -29.09 -19.94 -1.10
N ALA A 108 -28.04 -19.91 -1.93
CA ALA A 108 -27.22 -21.09 -2.19
C ALA A 108 -26.18 -21.28 -1.07
N LEU A 109 -25.98 -22.52 -0.59
CA LEU A 109 -24.98 -22.80 0.47
C LEU A 109 -23.55 -22.53 0.00
N GLU A 110 -23.32 -22.64 -1.31
CA GLU A 110 -22.07 -22.31 -1.99
C GLU A 110 -21.67 -20.85 -1.78
N LEU A 111 -22.63 -19.92 -1.69
CA LEU A 111 -22.34 -18.50 -1.42
C LEU A 111 -21.62 -18.31 -0.09
N LEU A 112 -21.93 -19.14 0.91
CA LEU A 112 -21.31 -19.07 2.23
C LEU A 112 -19.84 -19.49 2.19
N THR A 113 -19.56 -20.57 1.44
CA THR A 113 -18.19 -21.03 1.24
C THR A 113 -17.39 -20.05 0.38
N LEU A 114 -18.02 -19.55 -0.69
CA LEU A 114 -17.42 -18.56 -1.58
C LEU A 114 -17.09 -17.25 -0.85
N ALA A 115 -17.98 -16.76 0.02
CA ALA A 115 -17.76 -15.55 0.80
C ALA A 115 -16.52 -15.70 1.71
N VAL A 116 -16.35 -16.84 2.36
CA VAL A 116 -15.18 -17.09 3.22
C VAL A 116 -13.90 -17.19 2.39
N SER A 117 -13.91 -17.90 1.26
CA SER A 117 -12.71 -18.04 0.42
C SER A 117 -12.28 -16.71 -0.21
N GLU A 118 -13.23 -15.94 -0.74
CA GLU A 118 -12.93 -14.66 -1.40
C GLU A 118 -12.57 -13.57 -0.37
N ALA A 119 -13.16 -13.56 0.82
CA ALA A 119 -12.76 -12.63 1.89
C ALA A 119 -11.33 -12.91 2.41
N ARG A 120 -10.92 -14.19 2.45
CA ARG A 120 -9.52 -14.55 2.78
C ARG A 120 -8.55 -14.13 1.71
N GLU A 121 -8.90 -14.38 0.45
CA GLU A 121 -8.07 -13.96 -0.67
C GLU A 121 -7.94 -12.43 -0.71
N LEU A 122 -9.03 -11.71 -0.46
CA LEU A 122 -9.03 -10.26 -0.35
C LEU A 122 -8.11 -9.78 0.78
N ALA A 123 -8.20 -10.35 1.99
CA ALA A 123 -7.31 -10.01 3.10
C ALA A 123 -5.82 -10.30 2.78
N ARG A 124 -5.54 -11.35 2.00
CA ARG A 124 -4.19 -11.68 1.53
C ARG A 124 -3.68 -10.65 0.52
N LEU A 125 -4.51 -10.24 -0.42
CA LEU A 125 -4.19 -9.24 -1.44
C LEU A 125 -3.97 -7.85 -0.83
N ASP A 126 -4.82 -7.46 0.12
CA ASP A 126 -4.72 -6.19 0.85
C ASP A 126 -3.38 -6.09 1.60
N LEU A 127 -3.04 -7.12 2.39
CA LEU A 127 -1.75 -7.17 3.09
C LEU A 127 -0.55 -7.09 2.12
N ALA A 128 -0.64 -7.77 0.98
CA ALA A 128 0.41 -7.74 -0.04
C ALA A 128 0.53 -6.35 -0.68
N HIS A 129 -0.59 -5.68 -0.95
CA HIS A 129 -0.65 -4.34 -1.51
C HIS A 129 -0.06 -3.31 -0.52
N GLU A 130 -0.47 -3.35 0.75
CA GLU A 130 0.09 -2.48 1.80
C GLU A 130 1.61 -2.67 1.95
N GLN A 131 2.09 -3.91 1.94
CA GLN A 131 3.51 -4.19 2.07
C GLN A 131 4.28 -3.62 0.87
N GLN A 132 3.75 -3.76 -0.34
CA GLN A 132 4.35 -3.15 -1.53
C GLN A 132 4.38 -1.62 -1.43
N LEU A 133 3.32 -0.97 -0.96
CA LEU A 133 3.31 0.48 -0.75
C LEU A 133 4.42 0.92 0.23
N ARG A 134 4.60 0.17 1.33
CA ARG A 134 5.67 0.43 2.31
C ARG A 134 7.06 0.22 1.70
N ASP A 135 7.25 -0.84 0.93
CA ASP A 135 8.53 -1.16 0.28
C ASP A 135 8.90 -0.08 -0.75
N VAL A 136 7.95 0.34 -1.57
CA VAL A 136 8.11 1.45 -2.53
C VAL A 136 8.47 2.75 -1.80
N ALA A 137 7.76 3.09 -0.72
CA ALA A 137 8.04 4.29 0.06
C ALA A 137 9.45 4.25 0.69
N SER A 138 9.85 3.10 1.21
CA SER A 138 11.19 2.85 1.77
C SER A 138 12.27 3.00 0.71
N GLU A 139 12.06 2.43 -0.48
CA GLU A 139 13.00 2.51 -1.59
C GLU A 139 13.18 3.96 -2.08
N ILE A 140 12.08 4.72 -2.23
CA ILE A 140 12.12 6.14 -2.58
C ILE A 140 12.92 6.93 -1.53
N ALA A 141 12.67 6.68 -0.23
CA ALA A 141 13.39 7.34 0.85
C ALA A 141 14.90 7.01 0.82
N GLY A 142 15.26 5.74 0.65
CA GLY A 142 16.64 5.28 0.53
C GLY A 142 17.36 5.92 -0.67
N ARG A 143 16.72 5.98 -1.84
CA ARG A 143 17.28 6.62 -3.04
C ARG A 143 17.50 8.13 -2.84
N ARG A 144 16.56 8.83 -2.17
CA ARG A 144 16.72 10.26 -1.85
C ARG A 144 17.90 10.51 -0.92
N GLU A 145 18.07 9.68 0.10
CA GLU A 145 19.20 9.83 1.03
C GLU A 145 20.54 9.48 0.36
N ALA A 146 20.56 8.48 -0.53
CA ALA A 146 21.74 8.16 -1.35
C ALA A 146 22.14 9.33 -2.25
N LEU A 147 21.18 9.95 -2.96
CA LEU A 147 21.44 11.12 -3.80
C LEU A 147 21.95 12.31 -2.96
N LYS A 148 21.36 12.56 -1.79
CA LYS A 148 21.79 13.62 -0.87
C LYS A 148 23.22 13.41 -0.38
N THR A 149 23.54 12.19 0.05
CA THR A 149 24.90 11.80 0.47
C THR A 149 25.89 11.95 -0.67
N SER A 150 25.58 11.42 -1.85
CA SER A 150 26.44 11.52 -3.04
C SER A 150 26.71 12.99 -3.40
N ARG A 151 25.67 13.83 -3.44
CA ARG A 151 25.83 15.27 -3.71
C ARG A 151 26.68 15.98 -2.66
N ALA A 152 26.49 15.67 -1.38
CA ALA A 152 27.26 16.26 -0.29
C ALA A 152 28.75 15.90 -0.40
N THR A 153 29.05 14.63 -0.67
CA THR A 153 30.42 14.14 -0.89
C THR A 153 31.04 14.79 -2.12
N ALA A 154 30.35 14.78 -3.26
CA ALA A 154 30.83 15.38 -4.50
C ALA A 154 31.13 16.88 -4.34
N LEU A 155 30.25 17.64 -3.68
CA LEU A 155 30.46 19.06 -3.39
C LEU A 155 31.66 19.32 -2.46
N ARG A 156 31.84 18.49 -1.44
CA ARG A 156 32.95 18.62 -0.48
C ARG A 156 34.29 18.39 -1.17
N GLU A 157 34.41 17.29 -1.91
CA GLU A 157 35.62 16.92 -2.65
C GLU A 157 35.96 17.97 -3.71
N ARG A 158 34.98 18.33 -4.53
CA ARG A 158 35.10 19.42 -5.52
C ARG A 158 35.62 20.71 -4.89
N ARG A 159 35.06 21.13 -3.75
CA ARG A 159 35.45 22.38 -3.08
C ARG A 159 36.88 22.31 -2.52
N ALA A 160 37.27 21.17 -1.95
CA ALA A 160 38.61 20.97 -1.42
C ALA A 160 39.67 21.08 -2.54
N VAL A 161 39.47 20.32 -3.62
CA VAL A 161 40.37 20.33 -4.79
C VAL A 161 40.42 21.70 -5.44
N ALA A 162 39.27 22.31 -5.74
CA ALA A 162 39.24 23.62 -6.40
C ALA A 162 39.88 24.72 -5.55
N THR A 163 39.62 24.74 -4.23
CA THR A 163 40.23 25.74 -3.33
C THR A 163 41.75 25.58 -3.28
N HIS A 164 42.24 24.35 -3.24
CA HIS A 164 43.68 24.09 -3.20
C HIS A 164 44.35 24.47 -4.52
N LEU A 165 43.79 24.05 -5.66
CA LEU A 165 44.31 24.41 -6.98
C LEU A 165 44.38 25.94 -7.16
N LEU A 166 43.35 26.68 -6.74
CA LEU A 166 43.33 28.15 -6.81
C LEU A 166 44.35 28.83 -5.89
N ARG A 167 44.67 28.24 -4.72
CA ARG A 167 45.56 28.86 -3.74
C ARG A 167 47.03 28.51 -3.94
N ASN A 168 47.30 27.26 -4.29
CA ASN A 168 48.63 26.68 -4.11
C ASN A 168 49.26 26.13 -5.40
N VAL A 169 48.49 25.97 -6.49
CA VAL A 169 48.99 25.28 -7.69
C VAL A 169 48.91 26.18 -8.92
N LEU A 170 47.73 26.69 -9.26
CA LEU A 170 47.54 27.42 -10.51
C LEU A 170 48.13 28.84 -10.42
N PRO A 171 49.01 29.24 -11.37
CA PRO A 171 49.48 30.62 -11.50
C PRO A 171 48.33 31.62 -11.58
N ARG A 172 48.52 32.85 -11.09
CA ARG A 172 47.44 33.86 -10.98
C ARG A 172 46.85 34.27 -12.33
N ASP A 173 47.64 34.18 -13.39
CA ASP A 173 47.33 34.49 -14.78
C ASP A 173 46.83 33.28 -15.59
N ALA A 174 46.74 32.09 -14.97
CA ALA A 174 46.29 30.89 -15.66
C ALA A 174 44.81 31.04 -16.12
N PRO A 175 44.50 30.77 -17.40
CA PRO A 175 43.16 30.97 -17.96
C PRO A 175 42.08 30.09 -17.30
N GLN A 176 42.49 28.96 -16.72
CA GLN A 176 41.61 28.00 -16.06
C GLN A 176 41.06 28.52 -14.72
N ARG A 177 41.65 29.55 -14.10
CA ARG A 177 41.22 30.03 -12.77
C ARG A 177 39.78 30.51 -12.74
N ALA A 178 39.36 31.32 -13.72
CA ALA A 178 38.01 31.86 -13.77
C ALA A 178 36.95 30.76 -13.99
N GLU A 179 37.31 29.69 -14.69
CA GLU A 179 36.44 28.52 -14.84
C GLU A 179 36.37 27.71 -13.54
N LEU A 180 37.51 27.50 -12.88
CA LEU A 180 37.60 26.79 -11.61
C LEU A 180 36.85 27.51 -10.48
N GLU A 181 36.89 28.84 -10.43
CA GLU A 181 36.12 29.65 -9.47
C GLU A 181 34.61 29.51 -9.69
N ARG A 182 34.16 29.52 -10.96
CA ARG A 182 32.76 29.25 -11.30
C ARG A 182 32.34 27.83 -10.90
N ALA A 183 33.17 26.83 -11.16
CA ALA A 183 32.92 25.45 -10.77
C ALA A 183 32.92 25.26 -9.23
N ALA A 184 33.75 26.00 -8.50
CA ALA A 184 33.80 25.99 -7.04
C ALA A 184 32.59 26.66 -6.39
N GLY A 185 31.82 27.45 -7.16
CA GLY A 185 30.64 28.17 -6.71
C GLY A 185 29.47 27.29 -6.24
N LYS A 186 28.34 27.95 -5.93
CA LYS A 186 27.13 27.29 -5.42
C LYS A 186 26.47 26.46 -6.54
N ALA A 187 26.28 25.16 -6.32
CA ALA A 187 25.54 24.28 -7.22
C ALA A 187 24.26 23.76 -6.53
N ALA A 188 23.10 24.22 -7.01
CA ALA A 188 21.80 23.99 -6.37
C ALA A 188 21.10 22.70 -6.82
N THR A 189 21.39 22.22 -8.02
CA THR A 189 20.76 21.05 -8.66
C THR A 189 21.73 19.88 -8.76
N ALA A 190 21.23 18.65 -8.89
CA ALA A 190 22.10 17.50 -9.12
C ALA A 190 22.92 17.65 -10.42
N SER A 191 22.30 18.14 -11.50
CA SER A 191 22.98 18.42 -12.78
C SER A 191 24.10 19.45 -12.66
N SER A 192 23.90 20.54 -11.90
CA SER A 192 24.95 21.54 -11.66
C SER A 192 26.07 21.00 -10.79
N VAL A 193 25.78 20.09 -9.84
CA VAL A 193 26.83 19.39 -9.06
C VAL A 193 27.68 18.55 -10.00
N VAL A 194 27.07 17.68 -10.81
CA VAL A 194 27.75 16.80 -11.78
C VAL A 194 28.64 17.61 -12.72
N ALA A 195 28.10 18.66 -13.34
CA ALA A 195 28.84 19.52 -14.24
C ALA A 195 30.05 20.16 -13.52
N SER A 196 29.85 20.71 -12.33
CA SER A 196 30.92 21.37 -11.58
C SER A 196 32.04 20.41 -11.15
N VAL A 197 31.70 19.17 -10.78
CA VAL A 197 32.68 18.14 -10.40
C VAL A 197 33.48 17.71 -11.63
N ARG A 198 32.81 17.49 -12.77
CA ARG A 198 33.48 17.17 -14.05
C ARG A 198 34.42 18.30 -14.50
N THR A 199 34.02 19.56 -14.35
CA THR A 199 34.89 20.70 -14.64
C THR A 199 36.15 20.69 -13.77
N VAL A 200 36.03 20.46 -12.46
CA VAL A 200 37.19 20.37 -11.57
C VAL A 200 38.10 19.19 -11.93
N ALA A 201 37.53 18.02 -12.21
CA ALA A 201 38.28 16.84 -12.65
C ALA A 201 39.05 17.12 -13.94
N ARG A 202 38.41 17.74 -14.94
CA ARG A 202 39.04 18.13 -16.20
C ARG A 202 40.18 19.12 -15.99
N ILE A 203 39.97 20.19 -15.22
CA ILE A 203 41.01 21.20 -14.96
C ILE A 203 42.19 20.56 -14.21
N LEU A 204 41.94 19.64 -13.28
CA LEU A 204 43.00 18.89 -12.61
C LEU A 204 43.77 18.01 -13.60
N ALA A 205 43.08 17.27 -14.47
CA ALA A 205 43.71 16.44 -15.48
C ALA A 205 44.53 17.26 -16.49
N ASP A 206 44.02 18.42 -16.92
CA ASP A 206 44.74 19.34 -17.79
C ASP A 206 46.00 19.90 -17.09
N ALA A 207 45.91 20.25 -15.80
CA ALA A 207 47.06 20.70 -15.01
C ALA A 207 48.13 19.60 -14.83
N ARG A 208 47.73 18.33 -14.78
CA ARG A 208 48.68 17.19 -14.73
C ARG A 208 49.45 16.99 -16.03
N ARG A 209 48.97 17.52 -17.16
CA ARG A 209 49.69 17.49 -18.45
C ARG A 209 50.77 18.58 -18.55
N ASP A 210 50.78 19.53 -17.61
CA ASP A 210 51.83 20.54 -17.51
C ASP A 210 53.00 19.97 -16.71
N GLU A 211 54.14 19.79 -17.38
CA GLU A 211 55.37 19.24 -16.78
C GLU A 211 55.85 20.06 -15.57
N SER A 212 55.55 21.36 -15.52
CA SER A 212 55.94 22.23 -14.41
C SER A 212 55.07 22.04 -13.16
N LEU A 213 53.84 21.53 -13.33
CA LEU A 213 52.87 21.38 -12.24
C LEU A 213 52.75 19.94 -11.74
N VAL A 214 53.08 18.95 -12.57
CA VAL A 214 52.85 17.53 -12.24
C VAL A 214 53.58 17.10 -10.96
N VAL A 215 54.84 17.52 -10.77
CA VAL A 215 55.64 17.20 -9.58
C VAL A 215 55.00 17.77 -8.31
N VAL A 216 54.45 18.98 -8.40
CA VAL A 216 53.76 19.65 -7.30
C VAL A 216 52.44 18.95 -7.00
N LEU A 217 51.65 18.62 -8.02
CA LEU A 217 50.39 17.91 -7.88
C LEU A 217 50.55 16.52 -7.26
N ASP A 218 51.57 15.76 -7.68
CA ASP A 218 51.90 14.45 -7.11
C ASP A 218 52.29 14.56 -5.63
N SER A 219 53.01 15.61 -5.23
CA SER A 219 53.38 15.83 -3.82
C SER A 219 52.17 16.08 -2.90
N TYR A 220 51.05 16.56 -3.47
CA TYR A 220 49.78 16.77 -2.77
C TYR A 220 48.81 15.57 -2.91
N GLY A 221 49.21 14.50 -3.60
CA GLY A 221 48.35 13.35 -3.87
C GLY A 221 47.21 13.66 -4.85
N TYR A 222 47.38 14.66 -5.72
CA TYR A 222 46.43 14.97 -6.78
C TYR A 222 46.79 14.23 -8.07
N ASP A 223 46.69 12.92 -7.97
CA ASP A 223 47.01 11.93 -8.99
C ASP A 223 45.85 11.65 -9.95
N ASP A 224 46.09 10.78 -10.93
CA ASP A 224 45.05 10.32 -11.86
C ASP A 224 43.96 9.51 -11.14
N ALA A 225 44.26 8.91 -9.98
CA ALA A 225 43.27 8.22 -9.16
C ALA A 225 42.27 9.20 -8.54
N LEU A 226 42.70 10.39 -8.11
CA LEU A 226 41.79 11.44 -7.65
C LEU A 226 40.91 11.97 -8.78
N VAL A 227 41.46 12.16 -9.99
CA VAL A 227 40.67 12.53 -11.18
C VAL A 227 39.58 11.48 -11.42
N ALA A 228 39.95 10.21 -11.49
CA ALA A 228 39.01 9.10 -11.66
C ALA A 228 37.96 9.06 -10.54
N ARG A 229 38.34 9.36 -9.30
CA ARG A 229 37.41 9.43 -8.15
C ARG A 229 36.39 10.56 -8.31
N LEU A 230 36.81 11.75 -8.76
CA LEU A 230 35.89 12.87 -9.02
C LEU A 230 34.92 12.53 -10.16
N GLU A 231 35.41 11.90 -11.23
CA GLU A 231 34.57 11.42 -12.32
C GLU A 231 33.56 10.37 -11.87
N ALA A 232 33.99 9.42 -11.03
CA ALA A 232 33.11 8.41 -10.43
C ALA A 232 32.01 9.05 -9.56
N LEU A 233 32.36 10.06 -8.75
CA LEU A 233 31.38 10.81 -7.95
C LEU A 233 30.36 11.57 -8.81
N ALA A 234 30.81 12.14 -9.94
CA ALA A 234 29.94 12.80 -10.89
C ALA A 234 29.00 11.79 -11.58
N ALA A 235 29.53 10.66 -12.06
CA ALA A 235 28.76 9.60 -12.69
C ALA A 235 27.73 9.00 -11.73
N GLU A 236 28.10 8.76 -10.47
CA GLU A 236 27.18 8.24 -9.46
C GLU A 236 26.04 9.22 -9.15
N THR A 237 26.37 10.51 -9.01
CA THR A 237 25.36 11.55 -8.78
C THR A 237 24.41 11.69 -9.97
N GLU A 238 24.92 11.57 -11.19
CA GLU A 238 24.12 11.59 -12.43
C GLU A 238 23.20 10.36 -12.51
N ARG A 239 23.74 9.17 -12.25
CA ARG A 239 22.98 7.91 -12.22
C ARG A 239 21.83 7.99 -11.21
N LEU A 240 22.12 8.37 -9.97
CA LEU A 240 21.12 8.50 -8.90
C LEU A 240 20.06 9.56 -9.23
N SER A 241 20.45 10.67 -9.85
CA SER A 241 19.53 11.72 -10.29
C SER A 241 18.61 11.24 -11.43
N GLY A 242 19.13 10.45 -12.38
CA GLY A 242 18.35 9.90 -13.49
C GLY A 242 17.33 8.86 -13.03
N THR A 243 17.71 7.98 -12.11
CA THR A 243 16.80 6.98 -11.50
C THR A 243 15.75 7.59 -10.57
N SER A 244 15.88 8.87 -10.20
CA SER A 244 14.86 9.58 -9.42
C SER A 244 13.67 10.03 -10.26
N ALA A 245 13.68 9.90 -11.59
CA ALA A 245 12.53 10.23 -12.43
C ALA A 245 11.50 9.09 -12.51
N THR A 246 11.94 7.84 -12.32
CA THR A 246 11.12 6.63 -12.29
C THR A 246 10.96 6.15 -10.84
N LEU A 247 10.20 6.91 -10.06
CA LEU A 247 10.05 6.68 -8.61
C LEU A 247 9.10 5.54 -8.24
N THR A 248 8.28 5.06 -9.17
CA THR A 248 7.26 4.05 -8.86
C THR A 248 7.69 2.71 -9.48
N PRO A 249 8.20 1.76 -8.68
CA PRO A 249 8.34 0.37 -9.12
C PRO A 249 6.98 -0.17 -9.59
N PRO A 250 6.95 -1.12 -10.54
CA PRO A 250 5.72 -1.80 -10.89
C PRO A 250 5.17 -2.54 -9.65
N GLN A 251 3.94 -2.23 -9.26
CA GLN A 251 3.25 -2.94 -8.18
C GLN A 251 2.83 -4.32 -8.68
N ALA A 252 3.00 -5.36 -7.85
CA ALA A 252 2.56 -6.71 -8.22
C ALA A 252 1.06 -6.92 -7.98
N VAL A 253 0.45 -6.12 -7.09
CA VAL A 253 -1.00 -6.02 -6.91
C VAL A 253 -1.43 -4.60 -7.25
N ASP A 254 -1.98 -4.43 -8.45
CA ASP A 254 -2.57 -3.16 -8.88
C ASP A 254 -3.85 -2.85 -8.08
N GLN A 255 -4.08 -1.57 -7.78
CA GLN A 255 -5.27 -1.10 -7.05
C GLN A 255 -6.55 -1.61 -7.74
N ARG A 256 -6.60 -1.58 -9.08
CA ARG A 256 -7.75 -2.08 -9.84
C ARG A 256 -8.05 -3.55 -9.59
N THR A 257 -7.02 -4.36 -9.31
CA THR A 257 -7.20 -5.78 -8.97
C THR A 257 -7.80 -5.92 -7.58
N LEU A 258 -7.34 -5.11 -6.62
CA LEU A 258 -7.90 -5.07 -5.27
C LEU A 258 -9.37 -4.64 -5.30
N ASP A 259 -9.68 -3.53 -5.99
CA ASP A 259 -11.04 -3.01 -6.15
C ASP A 259 -11.98 -4.06 -6.78
N ARG A 260 -11.51 -4.80 -7.78
CA ARG A 260 -12.29 -5.89 -8.39
C ARG A 260 -12.63 -6.99 -7.38
N HIS A 261 -11.67 -7.37 -6.52
CA HIS A 261 -11.89 -8.37 -5.48
C HIS A 261 -12.80 -7.85 -4.36
N ASP A 262 -12.66 -6.58 -3.97
CA ASP A 262 -13.59 -5.90 -3.06
C ASP A 262 -15.02 -5.99 -3.59
N GLY A 263 -15.21 -5.64 -4.86
CA GLY A 263 -16.49 -5.75 -5.55
C GLY A 263 -17.07 -7.16 -5.58
N LEU A 264 -16.22 -8.17 -5.85
CA LEU A 264 -16.66 -9.56 -5.86
C LEU A 264 -17.16 -10.00 -4.48
N VAL A 265 -16.42 -9.69 -3.41
CA VAL A 265 -16.85 -10.01 -2.05
C VAL A 265 -18.15 -9.27 -1.71
N LEU A 266 -18.25 -7.98 -2.01
CA LEU A 266 -19.48 -7.20 -1.82
C LEU A 266 -20.68 -7.76 -2.57
N ALA A 267 -20.50 -8.21 -3.82
CA ALA A 267 -21.55 -8.84 -4.60
C ALA A 267 -22.05 -10.15 -3.96
N ILE A 268 -21.13 -10.96 -3.42
CA ILE A 268 -21.47 -12.18 -2.67
C ILE A 268 -22.24 -11.84 -1.39
N LEU A 269 -21.75 -10.87 -0.60
CA LEU A 269 -22.41 -10.43 0.63
C LEU A 269 -23.81 -9.89 0.33
N ARG A 270 -23.95 -9.09 -0.73
CA ARG A 270 -25.24 -8.56 -1.19
C ARG A 270 -26.21 -9.69 -1.56
N ALA A 271 -25.74 -10.72 -2.28
CA ALA A 271 -26.58 -11.88 -2.62
C ALA A 271 -27.09 -12.63 -1.37
N ILE A 272 -26.20 -12.86 -0.38
CA ILE A 272 -26.56 -13.48 0.89
C ILE A 272 -27.62 -12.65 1.62
N VAL A 273 -27.37 -11.35 1.79
CA VAL A 273 -28.25 -10.47 2.57
C VAL A 273 -29.60 -10.28 1.89
N SER A 274 -29.65 -10.18 0.56
CA SER A 274 -30.91 -10.11 -0.19
C SER A 274 -31.77 -11.36 0.06
N ALA A 275 -31.19 -12.56 -0.02
CA ALA A 275 -31.92 -13.80 0.25
C ALA A 275 -32.46 -13.87 1.70
N LEU A 276 -31.67 -13.39 2.68
CA LEU A 276 -32.13 -13.30 4.07
C LEU A 276 -33.27 -12.29 4.24
N ARG A 277 -33.19 -11.14 3.56
CA ARG A 277 -34.26 -10.13 3.57
C ARG A 277 -35.55 -10.64 2.96
N ASP A 278 -35.47 -11.34 1.83
CA ASP A 278 -36.65 -11.89 1.18
C ASP A 278 -37.31 -12.97 2.03
N ALA A 279 -36.51 -13.81 2.69
CA ALA A 279 -37.02 -14.77 3.65
C ALA A 279 -37.67 -14.09 4.87
N GLN A 280 -37.08 -13.01 5.39
CA GLN A 280 -37.67 -12.23 6.48
C GLN A 280 -38.99 -11.58 6.07
N ARG A 281 -39.06 -11.00 4.86
CA ARG A 281 -40.31 -10.44 4.27
C ARG A 281 -41.38 -11.50 4.10
N ALA A 282 -40.99 -12.74 3.79
CA ALA A 282 -41.88 -13.90 3.74
C ALA A 282 -42.28 -14.46 5.12
N GLY A 283 -41.90 -13.80 6.22
CA GLY A 283 -42.30 -14.15 7.59
C GLY A 283 -41.36 -15.13 8.31
N ALA A 284 -40.17 -15.40 7.78
CA ALA A 284 -39.19 -16.26 8.45
C ALA A 284 -38.71 -15.63 9.78
N PRO A 285 -38.66 -16.38 10.90
CA PRO A 285 -38.21 -15.88 12.21
C PRO A 285 -36.68 -15.82 12.31
N ILE A 286 -36.07 -15.05 11.42
CA ILE A 286 -34.62 -14.87 11.30
C ILE A 286 -34.23 -13.40 11.53
N SER A 287 -32.96 -13.18 11.89
CA SER A 287 -32.40 -11.84 12.08
C SER A 287 -31.42 -11.55 10.95
N LEU A 288 -31.43 -10.33 10.43
CA LEU A 288 -30.45 -9.88 9.45
C LEU A 288 -29.09 -9.64 10.13
N PRO A 289 -27.98 -9.89 9.43
CA PRO A 289 -26.66 -9.54 9.94
C PRO A 289 -26.50 -8.02 10.07
N PRO A 290 -25.75 -7.53 11.07
CA PRO A 290 -25.30 -6.15 11.09
C PRO A 290 -24.32 -5.92 9.93
N LEU A 291 -24.57 -4.90 9.11
CA LEU A 291 -23.67 -4.52 8.01
C LEU A 291 -22.75 -3.35 8.33
N ALA A 292 -22.94 -2.66 9.46
CA ALA A 292 -22.15 -1.51 9.86
C ALA A 292 -21.99 -0.49 8.71
N GLY A 293 -20.76 -0.10 8.35
CA GLY A 293 -20.47 0.83 7.24
C GLY A 293 -20.95 0.36 5.86
N LEU A 294 -21.35 -0.91 5.73
CA LEU A 294 -21.86 -1.50 4.49
C LEU A 294 -23.39 -1.43 4.34
N GLU A 295 -24.13 -0.74 5.22
CA GLU A 295 -25.60 -0.65 5.12
C GLU A 295 -26.09 -0.12 3.76
N ARG A 296 -25.35 0.82 3.16
CA ARG A 296 -25.62 1.38 1.82
C ARG A 296 -25.51 0.37 0.67
N LEU A 297 -24.82 -0.76 0.87
CA LEU A 297 -24.77 -1.87 -0.10
C LEU A 297 -26.16 -2.37 -0.48
N LEU A 298 -27.13 -2.18 0.43
CA LEU A 298 -28.46 -2.75 0.33
C LEU A 298 -29.54 -1.75 -0.09
N VAL A 299 -29.15 -0.51 -0.35
CA VAL A 299 -30.03 0.51 -0.93
C VAL A 299 -29.97 0.32 -2.44
N PRO A 300 -31.10 0.14 -3.15
CA PRO A 300 -31.11 0.15 -4.60
C PRO A 300 -30.52 1.48 -5.09
N SER A 301 -29.49 1.45 -5.94
CA SER A 301 -29.02 2.63 -6.64
C SER A 301 -30.19 3.22 -7.41
N ARG A 302 -30.55 4.47 -7.13
CA ARG A 302 -31.71 5.17 -7.72
C ARG A 302 -31.49 5.60 -9.17
N ASP A 303 -30.44 5.12 -9.82
CA ASP A 303 -29.96 5.66 -11.10
C ASP A 303 -30.50 4.91 -12.34
N ASP A 304 -31.44 3.97 -12.16
CA ASP A 304 -32.18 3.34 -13.28
C ASP A 304 -33.60 3.94 -13.49
N GLU A 305 -33.96 5.02 -12.76
CA GLU A 305 -35.16 5.82 -13.01
C GLU A 305 -34.78 7.13 -13.72
N GLN A 306 -34.32 7.04 -14.97
CA GLN A 306 -34.28 8.17 -15.90
C GLN A 306 -35.26 7.90 -17.05
N ASP A 307 -36.42 8.54 -16.93
CA ASP A 307 -37.20 9.17 -17.99
C ASP A 307 -37.24 8.45 -19.35
N ASP A 308 -38.25 7.59 -19.54
CA ASP A 308 -38.87 7.46 -20.85
C ASP A 308 -40.22 8.19 -20.80
N GLU A 309 -40.24 9.29 -21.56
CA GLU A 309 -41.23 10.34 -21.66
C GLU A 309 -42.67 9.84 -21.90
N GLU A 310 -43.64 10.61 -21.38
CA GLU A 310 -45.06 10.51 -21.72
C GLU A 310 -45.24 10.50 -23.25
N PRO A 311 -46.14 9.66 -23.81
CA PRO A 311 -46.40 9.69 -25.24
C PRO A 311 -47.11 11.00 -25.62
N GLU A 312 -46.51 11.77 -26.54
CA GLU A 312 -47.15 12.94 -27.13
C GLU A 312 -48.54 12.58 -27.72
N PRO A 313 -49.58 13.40 -27.49
CA PRO A 313 -50.87 13.18 -28.11
C PRO A 313 -50.81 13.51 -29.61
N VAL A 314 -51.08 12.50 -30.44
CA VAL A 314 -51.27 12.64 -31.88
C VAL A 314 -52.42 13.61 -32.16
N ALA A 315 -52.13 14.74 -32.80
CA ALA A 315 -53.14 15.65 -33.29
C ALA A 315 -53.98 14.99 -34.41
N PRO A 316 -55.31 15.15 -34.42
CA PRO A 316 -56.14 14.59 -35.48
C PRO A 316 -55.92 15.36 -36.78
N ALA A 317 -55.74 14.61 -37.87
CA ALA A 317 -55.64 15.14 -39.21
C ALA A 317 -56.92 15.90 -39.61
N SER A 318 -56.75 17.09 -40.17
CA SER A 318 -57.73 17.82 -40.98
C SER A 318 -56.99 18.63 -42.04
#